data_AF-A0A6J8BPZ0-F1
#
_entry.id   AF-A0A6J8BPZ0-F1
#
_cell.length_a   1.000
_cell.length_b   1.000
_cell.length_c   1.000
_cell.angle_alpha   90.00
_cell.angle_beta   90.00
_cell.angle_gamma   90.00
#
_symmetry.space_group_name_H-M   'P 1'
#
loop_
_entity.id
_entity.type
_entity.pdbx_description
1 polymer ?
#
loop_
_entity_poly.entity_id
_entity_poly.type
_entity_poly.pdbx_seq_one_letter_code
_entity_poly.pdbx_strand_id
1 'polypeptide(L)'
;MAANGNVVVYDSYDRTLEKTRLIRNVITEFTGNPPKDYQHIHGVKTVIEKYPHPNIHSIPTSNTVPVGPGDVWEKMTDWDQLTPAEQNSVKNFLLERFAVDDLELAYDEFYPKFGKLPTVHDYRVFILNWEAQMKQDLETKDDSIQQLSNRESNLLLSLNHTVMHSVNQQDQINNLLGDNQSLQDDVIQLSTQRNQLSNVVHQLQDDNRQLSSDNSNKDKNLAQKERTNALCSELKTKTKQLKAENTDLKTENTQKDGTISQLQTENTQKDGTISQLQTENTQKDGTISQLQTENTQKDGTISQLQTENTQKDGTISQLQTENTQLQTENTQKDGTISQLQTENTQKDGTISQLQTDNTQQVSKIKNLNSETKNLKKDNILLYQKLQETTEICEQKDRQLRIQKIKVDELQYQMSETGDRIARLEKVNEDKCDEINRLICNNDEQAQHIRDQNNTIDNLRHRLQEQESINRDLYSQIAELRQLVLAQIGAAEE
;
A
#
# COMPACT_ATOMS: atom_id res chain seq x y z
N MET A 1 -22.10 -76.30 -22.19
CA MET A 1 -22.26 -76.85 -20.84
C MET A 1 -21.19 -76.23 -19.95
N ALA A 2 -21.62 -75.70 -18.81
CA ALA A 2 -20.86 -74.87 -17.88
C ALA A 2 -19.87 -75.66 -17.00
N ALA A 3 -18.84 -74.99 -16.45
CA ALA A 3 -18.77 -74.65 -15.00
C ALA A 3 -17.40 -74.05 -14.58
N ASN A 4 -17.46 -72.79 -14.12
CA ASN A 4 -16.83 -72.12 -12.96
C ASN A 4 -15.36 -72.35 -12.53
N GLY A 5 -14.68 -71.21 -12.28
CA GLY A 5 -13.49 -71.12 -11.44
C GLY A 5 -12.92 -69.70 -11.27
N ASN A 6 -13.74 -68.74 -10.80
CA ASN A 6 -13.31 -67.41 -10.36
C ASN A 6 -12.31 -67.51 -9.18
N VAL A 7 -11.12 -66.91 -9.29
CA VAL A 7 -10.27 -66.54 -8.15
C VAL A 7 -9.79 -65.10 -8.31
N VAL A 8 -10.69 -64.20 -7.90
CA VAL A 8 -10.50 -62.98 -7.10
C VAL A 8 -9.07 -62.41 -7.00
N VAL A 9 -8.79 -61.36 -7.78
CA VAL A 9 -7.69 -60.39 -7.57
C VAL A 9 -8.28 -59.07 -7.01
N TYR A 10 -9.28 -59.15 -6.12
CA TYR A 10 -9.97 -57.97 -5.59
C TYR A 10 -9.49 -57.51 -4.21
N ASP A 11 -8.65 -58.28 -3.51
CA ASP A 11 -8.52 -58.12 -2.05
C ASP A 11 -7.49 -57.08 -1.58
N SER A 12 -6.55 -56.65 -2.44
CA SER A 12 -5.55 -55.62 -2.10
C SER A 12 -5.92 -54.21 -2.58
N TYR A 13 -6.66 -54.10 -3.69
CA TYR A 13 -7.12 -52.81 -4.21
C TYR A 13 -8.23 -52.23 -3.35
N ASP A 14 -9.16 -53.06 -2.85
CA ASP A 14 -10.30 -52.60 -2.06
C ASP A 14 -9.86 -52.03 -0.69
N ARG A 15 -8.94 -52.72 0.01
CA ARG A 15 -8.35 -52.23 1.28
C ARG A 15 -7.63 -50.89 1.15
N THR A 16 -7.01 -50.63 0.00
CA THR A 16 -6.28 -49.37 -0.24
C THR A 16 -7.24 -48.23 -0.55
N LEU A 17 -8.33 -48.52 -1.26
CA LEU A 17 -9.39 -47.57 -1.58
C LEU A 17 -10.20 -47.18 -0.33
N GLU A 18 -10.47 -48.16 0.55
CA GLU A 18 -11.20 -47.98 1.80
C GLU A 18 -10.42 -47.11 2.81
N LYS A 19 -9.11 -47.37 2.97
CA LYS A 19 -8.22 -46.50 3.77
C LYS A 19 -8.17 -45.07 3.25
N THR A 20 -8.12 -44.89 1.94
CA THR A 20 -8.11 -43.57 1.29
C THR A 20 -9.42 -42.82 1.51
N ARG A 21 -10.56 -43.53 1.48
CA ARG A 21 -11.87 -42.97 1.85
C ARG A 21 -11.94 -42.56 3.32
N LEU A 22 -11.42 -43.39 4.22
CA LEU A 22 -11.44 -43.09 5.65
C LEU A 22 -10.64 -41.83 5.98
N ILE A 23 -9.44 -41.68 5.42
CA ILE A 23 -8.59 -40.50 5.63
C ILE A 23 -9.24 -39.24 5.05
N ARG A 24 -9.93 -39.35 3.90
CA ARG A 24 -10.70 -38.24 3.33
C ARG A 24 -11.81 -37.77 4.27
N ASN A 25 -12.55 -38.71 4.88
CA ASN A 25 -13.61 -38.38 5.82
C ASN A 25 -13.06 -37.69 7.07
N VAL A 26 -11.96 -38.21 7.64
CA VAL A 26 -11.29 -37.62 8.81
C VAL A 26 -10.82 -36.18 8.53
N ILE A 27 -10.18 -35.93 7.39
CA ILE A 27 -9.75 -34.57 7.02
C ILE A 27 -10.96 -33.63 6.93
N THR A 28 -12.05 -34.10 6.30
CA THR A 28 -13.26 -33.29 6.11
C THR A 28 -13.95 -32.98 7.43
N GLU A 29 -13.99 -33.95 8.35
CA GLU A 29 -14.62 -33.80 9.67
C GLU A 29 -13.84 -32.85 10.59
N PHE A 30 -12.50 -32.96 10.62
CA PHE A 30 -11.67 -32.13 11.50
C PHE A 30 -11.40 -30.72 10.96
N THR A 31 -11.34 -30.54 9.65
CA THR A 31 -11.01 -29.24 9.03
C THR A 31 -12.22 -28.53 8.44
N GLY A 32 -13.38 -29.18 8.40
CA GLY A 32 -14.60 -28.70 7.75
C GLY A 32 -14.53 -28.66 6.22
N ASN A 33 -13.41 -29.07 5.61
CA ASN A 33 -13.15 -28.94 4.18
C ASN A 33 -12.59 -30.25 3.58
N PRO A 34 -13.01 -30.65 2.36
CA PRO A 34 -12.47 -31.84 1.72
C PRO A 34 -10.98 -31.68 1.33
N PRO A 35 -10.22 -32.78 1.20
CA PRO A 35 -8.81 -32.71 0.83
C PRO A 35 -8.61 -32.10 -0.56
N LYS A 36 -7.74 -31.09 -0.67
CA LYS A 36 -7.41 -30.38 -1.91
C LYS A 36 -6.93 -31.26 -3.06
N ASP A 37 -6.08 -32.25 -2.78
CA ASP A 37 -5.54 -33.17 -3.79
C ASP A 37 -5.04 -34.49 -3.16
N TYR A 38 -4.52 -35.40 -3.99
CA TYR A 38 -3.94 -36.67 -3.55
C TYR A 38 -2.71 -36.49 -2.66
N GLN A 39 -1.91 -35.43 -2.88
CA GLN A 39 -0.73 -35.14 -2.05
C GLN A 39 -1.13 -34.75 -0.63
N HIS A 40 -2.26 -34.07 -0.46
CA HIS A 40 -2.82 -33.73 0.84
C HIS A 40 -3.26 -34.99 1.61
N ILE A 41 -3.91 -35.94 0.93
CA ILE A 41 -4.28 -37.24 1.51
C ILE A 41 -3.03 -38.06 1.84
N HIS A 42 -2.04 -38.07 0.94
CA HIS A 42 -0.80 -38.81 1.12
C HIS A 42 0.06 -38.23 2.25
N GLY A 43 0.11 -36.90 2.39
CA GLY A 43 0.79 -36.21 3.48
C GLY A 43 0.19 -36.56 4.84
N VAL A 44 -1.14 -36.50 4.97
CA VAL A 44 -1.85 -36.90 6.20
C VAL A 44 -1.68 -38.40 6.48
N LYS A 45 -1.76 -39.26 5.46
CA LYS A 45 -1.48 -40.69 5.59
C LYS A 45 -0.06 -40.94 6.11
N THR A 46 0.93 -40.23 5.58
CA THR A 46 2.34 -40.36 5.99
C THR A 46 2.54 -39.89 7.42
N VAL A 47 1.81 -38.84 7.85
CA VAL A 47 1.82 -38.38 9.25
C VAL A 47 1.17 -39.41 10.17
N ILE A 48 0.03 -39.99 9.80
CA ILE A 48 -0.64 -41.06 10.57
C ILE A 48 0.25 -42.29 10.67
N GLU A 49 0.87 -42.72 9.56
CA GLU A 49 1.75 -43.91 9.52
C GLU A 49 3.11 -43.68 10.22
N LYS A 50 3.58 -42.43 10.31
CA LYS A 50 4.76 -42.05 11.11
C LYS A 50 4.43 -41.74 12.57
N TYR A 51 3.17 -41.49 12.90
CA TYR A 51 2.75 -41.36 14.28
C TYR A 51 2.87 -42.74 14.93
N PRO A 52 3.64 -42.90 16.01
CA PRO A 52 3.64 -44.14 16.76
C PRO A 52 2.24 -44.34 17.34
N HIS A 53 1.42 -45.16 16.66
CA HIS A 53 0.19 -45.65 17.25
C HIS A 53 0.57 -46.42 18.51
N PRO A 54 -0.07 -46.15 19.67
CA PRO A 54 0.08 -47.04 20.82
C PRO A 54 -0.30 -48.44 20.32
N ASN A 55 0.65 -49.36 20.42
CA ASN A 55 0.46 -50.74 20.01
C ASN A 55 -0.62 -51.30 20.94
N ILE A 56 -1.88 -51.36 20.49
CA ILE A 56 -3.00 -51.91 21.28
C ILE A 56 -2.95 -53.45 21.32
N HIS A 57 -1.80 -54.04 20.97
CA HIS A 57 -1.48 -55.40 21.33
C HIS A 57 -0.55 -55.36 22.53
N SER A 58 -1.06 -55.87 23.64
CA SER A 58 -0.51 -55.86 25.00
C SER A 58 -0.41 -54.48 25.68
N ILE A 59 -1.56 -53.84 25.91
CA ILE A 59 -1.75 -53.18 27.21
C ILE A 59 -2.08 -54.30 28.19
N PRO A 60 -1.23 -54.63 29.18
CA PRO A 60 -1.72 -55.33 30.35
C PRO A 60 -2.72 -54.36 31.00
N THR A 61 -4.01 -54.68 30.97
CA THR A 61 -5.04 -53.99 31.77
C THR A 61 -4.89 -54.32 33.26
N SER A 62 -3.66 -54.40 33.74
CA SER A 62 -3.26 -54.77 35.10
C SER A 62 -2.41 -53.69 35.77
N ASN A 63 -2.45 -52.45 35.28
CA ASN A 63 -1.78 -51.31 35.93
C ASN A 63 -2.71 -50.55 36.89
N THR A 64 -3.86 -51.11 37.27
CA THR A 64 -4.64 -50.57 38.38
C THR A 64 -3.92 -50.85 39.69
N VAL A 65 -3.29 -49.82 40.25
CA VAL A 65 -2.83 -49.80 41.64
C VAL A 65 -4.00 -50.28 42.53
N PRO A 66 -3.79 -51.17 43.51
CA PRO A 66 -4.82 -51.49 44.49
C PRO A 66 -5.19 -50.23 45.27
N VAL A 67 -6.28 -49.56 44.87
CA VAL A 67 -6.81 -48.38 45.55
C VAL A 67 -7.61 -48.86 46.76
N GLY A 68 -6.93 -49.15 47.85
CA GLY A 68 -7.54 -49.22 49.17
C GLY A 68 -7.70 -47.81 49.74
N PRO A 69 -8.85 -47.44 50.34
CA PRO A 69 -8.96 -46.21 51.10
C PRO A 69 -8.08 -46.33 52.34
N GLY A 70 -6.96 -45.61 52.37
CA GLY A 70 -5.97 -45.64 53.43
C GLY A 70 -4.77 -44.80 53.03
N ASP A 71 -4.00 -44.34 54.01
CA ASP A 71 -2.77 -43.59 53.73
C ASP A 71 -1.73 -44.49 53.01
N VAL A 72 -0.75 -43.90 52.33
CA VAL A 72 0.32 -44.61 51.58
C VAL A 72 0.98 -45.74 52.36
N TRP A 73 1.15 -45.58 53.68
CA TRP A 73 1.75 -46.59 54.55
C TRP A 73 0.89 -47.85 54.69
N GLU A 74 -0.43 -47.70 54.79
CA GLU A 74 -1.38 -48.80 54.98
C GLU A 74 -1.52 -49.67 53.72
N LYS A 75 -1.00 -49.17 52.59
CA LYS A 75 -0.96 -49.90 51.32
C LYS A 75 0.30 -50.77 51.16
N MET A 76 1.27 -50.67 52.08
CA MET A 76 2.50 -51.45 52.05
C MET A 76 2.29 -52.85 52.64
N THR A 77 2.85 -53.86 51.98
CA THR A 77 2.52 -55.29 52.24
C THR A 77 2.91 -55.82 53.62
N ASP A 78 3.86 -55.17 54.30
CA ASP A 78 4.40 -55.53 55.61
C ASP A 78 4.10 -54.47 56.69
N TRP A 79 3.25 -53.47 56.41
CA TRP A 79 2.93 -52.38 57.35
C TRP A 79 2.33 -52.87 58.67
N ASP A 80 1.39 -53.81 58.58
CA ASP A 80 0.70 -54.39 59.75
C ASP A 80 1.60 -55.33 60.58
N GLN A 81 2.79 -55.66 60.08
CA GLN A 81 3.75 -56.52 60.78
C GLN A 81 4.71 -55.72 61.67
N LEU A 82 4.68 -54.38 61.60
CA LEU A 82 5.51 -53.48 62.40
C LEU A 82 4.87 -53.15 63.74
N THR A 83 5.69 -52.93 64.77
CA THR A 83 5.22 -52.40 66.05
C THR A 83 4.79 -50.93 65.93
N PRO A 84 3.93 -50.41 66.83
CA PRO A 84 3.52 -49.00 66.79
C PRO A 84 4.69 -48.00 66.86
N ALA A 85 5.79 -48.36 67.54
CA ALA A 85 6.99 -47.54 67.60
C ALA A 85 7.73 -47.48 66.25
N GLU A 86 7.80 -48.61 65.53
CA GLU A 86 8.41 -48.71 64.21
C GLU A 86 7.57 -47.99 63.14
N GLN A 87 6.24 -48.14 63.19
CA GLN A 87 5.32 -47.41 62.31
C GLN A 87 5.47 -45.88 62.46
N ASN A 88 5.52 -45.37 63.70
CA ASN A 88 5.74 -43.95 63.95
C ASN A 88 7.12 -43.47 63.48
N SER A 89 8.16 -44.30 63.64
CA SER A 89 9.50 -43.98 63.16
C SER A 89 9.54 -43.85 61.63
N VAL A 90 8.88 -44.75 60.90
CA VAL A 90 8.79 -44.71 59.43
C VAL A 90 7.97 -43.50 58.97
N LYS A 91 6.82 -43.24 59.60
CA LYS A 91 5.99 -42.06 59.31
C LYS A 91 6.77 -40.76 59.49
N ASN A 92 7.43 -40.59 60.64
CA ASN A 92 8.24 -39.39 60.89
C ASN A 92 9.39 -39.27 59.89
N PHE A 93 10.12 -40.37 59.61
CA PHE A 93 11.22 -40.34 58.66
C PHE A 93 10.80 -39.85 57.26
N LEU A 94 9.63 -40.29 56.78
CA LEU A 94 9.10 -39.93 55.47
C LEU A 94 8.48 -38.53 55.46
N LEU A 95 7.65 -38.19 56.45
CA LEU A 95 6.96 -36.90 56.54
C LEU A 95 7.90 -35.73 56.88
N GLU A 96 9.04 -36.00 57.53
CA GLU A 96 10.09 -34.99 57.74
C GLU A 96 10.84 -34.63 56.45
N ARG A 97 10.76 -35.48 55.41
CA ARG A 97 11.57 -35.37 54.18
C ARG A 97 10.74 -35.14 52.92
N PHE A 98 9.49 -35.57 52.91
CA PHE A 98 8.63 -35.59 51.72
C PHE A 98 7.24 -35.06 52.07
N ALA A 99 6.64 -34.32 51.15
CA ALA A 99 5.22 -33.96 51.24
C ALA A 99 4.35 -35.21 51.06
N VAL A 100 3.14 -35.20 51.62
CA VAL A 100 2.17 -36.30 51.48
C VAL A 100 1.87 -36.56 50.01
N ASP A 101 1.72 -35.51 49.20
CA ASP A 101 1.46 -35.63 47.77
C ASP A 101 2.61 -36.31 47.00
N ASP A 102 3.87 -36.04 47.36
CA ASP A 102 5.05 -36.70 46.77
C ASP A 102 5.12 -38.17 47.18
N LEU A 103 4.71 -38.48 48.42
CA LEU A 103 4.59 -39.83 48.95
C LEU A 103 3.45 -40.59 48.28
N GLU A 104 2.38 -39.94 47.83
CA GLU A 104 1.33 -40.59 47.03
C GLU A 104 1.79 -40.82 45.59
N LEU A 105 2.41 -39.80 44.98
CA LEU A 105 2.89 -39.88 43.60
C LEU A 105 4.00 -40.93 43.43
N ALA A 106 4.93 -41.03 44.39
CA ALA A 106 5.95 -42.07 44.40
C ALA A 106 5.32 -43.48 44.54
N TYR A 107 4.24 -43.62 45.31
CA TYR A 107 3.53 -44.89 45.46
C TYR A 107 2.88 -45.32 44.14
N ASP A 108 2.24 -44.38 43.44
CA ASP A 108 1.63 -44.61 42.14
C ASP A 108 2.67 -44.94 41.05
N GLU A 109 3.89 -44.40 41.15
CA GLU A 109 5.01 -44.68 40.25
C GLU A 109 5.76 -45.99 40.57
N PHE A 110 5.65 -46.49 41.81
CA PHE A 110 6.31 -47.72 42.23
C PHE A 110 5.74 -48.94 41.49
N TYR A 111 4.42 -49.07 41.48
CA TYR A 111 3.74 -50.25 40.94
C TYR A 111 3.98 -50.45 39.42
N PRO A 112 3.88 -49.43 38.55
CA PRO A 112 4.21 -49.54 37.12
C PRO A 112 5.66 -49.95 36.86
N LYS A 113 6.61 -49.60 37.76
CA LYS A 113 8.04 -49.90 37.60
C LYS A 113 8.41 -51.31 38.03
N PHE A 114 7.80 -51.82 39.09
CA PHE A 114 8.19 -53.11 39.69
C PHE A 114 7.14 -54.22 39.56
N GLY A 115 5.92 -53.89 39.12
CA GLY A 115 4.82 -54.85 38.94
C GLY A 115 4.35 -55.54 40.23
N LYS A 116 4.69 -54.98 41.40
CA LYS A 116 4.37 -55.52 42.73
C LYS A 116 4.05 -54.39 43.71
N LEU A 117 3.33 -54.71 44.78
CA LEU A 117 3.15 -53.79 45.90
C LEU A 117 4.46 -53.66 46.70
N PRO A 118 4.80 -52.45 47.19
CA PRO A 118 6.03 -52.25 47.96
C PRO A 118 5.93 -52.85 49.37
N THR A 119 7.08 -53.29 49.89
CA THR A 119 7.32 -53.37 51.34
C THR A 119 7.75 -51.99 51.86
N VAL A 120 7.71 -51.78 53.17
CA VAL A 120 8.19 -50.54 53.80
C VAL A 120 9.64 -50.25 53.43
N HIS A 121 10.49 -51.28 53.36
CA HIS A 121 11.88 -51.13 52.95
C HIS A 121 12.01 -50.77 51.46
N ASP A 122 11.32 -51.53 50.58
CA ASP A 122 11.34 -51.29 49.13
C ASP A 122 10.88 -49.87 48.80
N TYR A 123 9.84 -49.40 49.51
CA TYR A 123 9.29 -48.06 49.32
C TYR A 123 10.26 -46.96 49.74
N ARG A 124 10.90 -47.11 50.91
CA ARG A 124 11.86 -46.12 51.42
C ARG A 124 13.07 -45.99 50.49
N VAL A 125 13.57 -47.10 49.96
CA VAL A 125 14.69 -47.07 49.00
C VAL A 125 14.24 -46.46 47.67
N PHE A 126 13.04 -46.80 47.22
CA PHE A 126 12.51 -46.27 45.97
C PHE A 126 12.31 -44.75 46.01
N ILE A 127 11.62 -44.23 47.03
CA ILE A 127 11.28 -42.80 47.07
C ILE A 127 12.52 -41.91 47.14
N LEU A 128 13.57 -42.33 47.86
CA LEU A 128 14.85 -41.60 47.92
C LEU A 128 15.53 -41.53 46.53
N ASN A 129 15.53 -42.63 45.79
CA ASN A 129 16.12 -42.66 44.44
C ASN A 129 15.23 -41.95 43.42
N TRP A 130 13.91 -42.03 43.59
CA TRP A 130 12.92 -41.41 42.71
C TRP A 130 12.93 -39.89 42.84
N GLU A 131 13.03 -39.34 44.06
CA GLU A 131 13.20 -37.90 44.28
C GLU A 131 14.49 -37.38 43.62
N ALA A 132 15.60 -38.11 43.79
CA ALA A 132 16.87 -37.76 43.15
C ALA A 132 16.75 -37.74 41.61
N GLN A 133 16.09 -38.74 41.03
CA GLN A 133 15.83 -38.79 39.59
C GLN A 133 14.91 -37.66 39.14
N MET A 134 13.85 -37.35 39.88
CA MET A 134 12.94 -36.24 39.55
C MET A 134 13.64 -34.90 39.55
N LYS A 135 14.51 -34.64 40.54
CA LYS A 135 15.31 -33.40 40.59
C LYS A 135 16.21 -33.28 39.37
N GLN A 136 16.90 -34.36 38.99
CA GLN A 136 17.73 -34.39 37.80
C GLN A 136 16.92 -34.19 36.50
N ASP A 137 15.74 -34.80 36.40
CA ASP A 137 14.85 -34.65 35.24
C ASP A 137 14.29 -33.23 35.16
N LEU A 138 13.99 -32.59 36.29
CA LEU A 138 13.56 -31.19 36.37
C LEU A 138 14.68 -30.24 35.96
N GLU A 139 15.91 -30.43 36.45
CA GLU A 139 17.09 -29.65 36.03
C GLU A 139 17.33 -29.78 34.53
N THR A 140 17.28 -31.00 33.99
CA THR A 140 17.47 -31.23 32.54
C THR A 140 16.38 -30.57 31.70
N LYS A 141 15.13 -30.57 32.19
CA LYS A 141 14.02 -29.89 31.53
C LYS A 141 14.16 -28.37 31.61
N ASP A 142 14.63 -27.83 32.74
CA ASP A 142 14.89 -26.40 32.90
C ASP A 142 15.99 -25.93 31.93
N ASP A 143 17.09 -26.68 31.82
CA ASP A 143 18.14 -26.44 30.83
C ASP A 143 17.59 -26.46 29.39
N SER A 144 16.70 -27.40 29.09
CA SER A 144 16.05 -27.49 27.77
C SER A 144 15.13 -26.30 27.50
N ILE A 145 14.39 -25.83 28.51
CA ILE A 145 13.55 -24.63 28.43
C ILE A 145 14.41 -23.39 28.19
N GLN A 146 15.54 -23.25 28.91
CA GLN A 146 16.48 -22.15 28.71
C GLN A 146 17.08 -22.17 27.30
N GLN A 147 17.46 -23.33 26.79
CA GLN A 147 17.95 -23.46 25.41
C GLN A 147 16.90 -23.06 24.37
N LEU A 148 15.64 -23.46 24.58
CA LEU A 148 14.53 -23.07 23.70
C LEU A 148 14.28 -21.56 23.75
N SER A 149 14.26 -20.96 24.94
CA SER A 149 14.13 -19.51 25.14
C SER A 149 15.24 -18.72 24.45
N ASN A 150 16.49 -19.19 24.57
CA ASN A 150 17.64 -18.60 23.86
C ASN A 150 17.51 -18.74 22.34
N ARG A 151 17.04 -19.89 21.85
CA ARG A 151 16.82 -20.12 20.42
C ARG A 151 15.71 -19.22 19.87
N GLU A 152 14.62 -19.06 20.61
CA GLU A 152 13.52 -18.16 20.27
C GLU A 152 14.00 -16.70 20.22
N SER A 153 14.78 -16.27 21.20
CA SER A 153 15.39 -14.93 21.23
C SER A 153 16.29 -14.68 20.02
N ASN A 154 17.11 -15.65 19.64
CA ASN A 154 17.96 -15.56 18.45
C ASN A 154 17.17 -15.54 17.14
N LEU A 155 16.09 -16.33 17.05
CA LEU A 155 15.16 -16.31 15.92
C LEU A 155 14.48 -14.94 15.78
N LEU A 156 14.01 -14.37 16.89
CA LEU A 156 13.43 -13.03 16.92
C LEU A 156 14.43 -11.96 16.47
N LEU A 157 15.69 -12.05 16.91
CA LEU A 157 16.74 -11.12 16.48
C LEU A 157 17.03 -11.25 14.98
N SER A 158 17.14 -12.48 14.47
CA SER A 158 17.33 -12.75 13.04
C SER A 158 16.15 -12.25 12.21
N LEU A 159 14.92 -12.44 12.69
CA LEU A 159 13.72 -11.96 12.03
C LEU A 159 13.71 -10.43 11.99
N ASN A 160 14.03 -9.78 13.10
CA ASN A 160 14.10 -8.33 13.18
C ASN A 160 15.16 -7.76 12.22
N HIS A 161 16.33 -8.38 12.14
CA HIS A 161 17.36 -7.99 11.17
C HIS A 161 16.88 -8.14 9.71
N THR A 162 16.16 -9.23 9.42
CA THR A 162 15.59 -9.47 8.08
C THR A 162 14.52 -8.43 7.74
N VAL A 163 13.64 -8.10 8.68
CA VAL A 163 12.62 -7.06 8.52
C VAL A 163 13.29 -5.71 8.27
N MET A 164 14.27 -5.32 9.08
CA MET A 164 15.01 -4.07 8.89
C MET A 164 15.70 -4.00 7.53
N HIS A 165 16.29 -5.11 7.06
CA HIS A 165 16.87 -5.17 5.72
C HIS A 165 15.81 -4.97 4.62
N SER A 166 14.64 -5.61 4.77
CA SER A 166 13.54 -5.44 3.81
C SER A 166 12.97 -4.02 3.77
N VAL A 167 12.89 -3.34 4.92
CA VAL A 167 12.45 -1.94 4.99
C VAL A 167 13.44 -1.03 4.27
N ASN A 168 14.74 -1.21 4.49
CA ASN A 168 15.76 -0.41 3.79
C ASN A 168 15.72 -0.64 2.27
N GLN A 169 15.54 -1.90 1.81
CA GLN A 169 15.33 -2.19 0.40
C GLN A 169 14.07 -1.48 -0.15
N GLN A 170 13.01 -1.36 0.64
CA GLN A 170 11.79 -0.65 0.24
C GLN A 170 12.06 0.85 0.04
N ASP A 171 12.86 1.49 0.89
CA ASP A 171 13.26 2.89 0.71
C ASP A 171 14.07 3.09 -0.57
N GLN A 172 14.98 2.16 -0.88
CA GLN A 172 15.74 2.19 -2.14
C GLN A 172 14.81 2.04 -3.37
N ILE A 173 13.83 1.15 -3.30
CA ILE A 173 12.83 0.96 -4.37
C ILE A 173 12.02 2.24 -4.56
N ASN A 174 11.61 2.90 -3.48
CA ASN A 174 10.84 4.14 -3.54
C ASN A 174 11.65 5.29 -4.19
N ASN A 175 12.94 5.39 -3.88
CA ASN A 175 13.82 6.37 -4.52
C ASN A 175 13.97 6.11 -6.03
N LEU A 176 14.21 4.85 -6.43
CA LEU A 176 14.30 4.48 -7.85
C LEU A 176 12.98 4.71 -8.61
N LEU A 177 11.84 4.54 -7.94
CA LEU A 177 10.51 4.89 -8.48
C LEU A 177 10.40 6.40 -8.72
N GLY A 178 10.88 7.22 -7.78
CA GLY A 178 10.95 8.68 -7.93
C GLY A 178 11.82 9.09 -9.10
N ASP A 179 13.03 8.53 -9.20
CA ASP A 179 13.97 8.79 -10.30
C ASP A 179 13.37 8.39 -11.66
N ASN A 180 12.71 7.23 -11.74
CA ASN A 180 12.03 6.79 -12.96
C ASN A 180 10.89 7.73 -13.37
N GLN A 181 10.12 8.25 -12.41
CA GLN A 181 9.08 9.23 -12.71
C GLN A 181 9.69 10.52 -13.27
N SER A 182 10.77 11.01 -12.66
CA SER A 182 11.50 12.19 -13.16
C SER A 182 12.01 11.97 -14.58
N LEU A 183 12.63 10.82 -14.86
CA LEU A 183 13.10 10.49 -16.21
C LEU A 183 11.95 10.39 -17.21
N GLN A 184 10.79 9.90 -16.80
CA GLN A 184 9.61 9.80 -17.65
C GLN A 184 9.07 11.19 -18.01
N ASP A 185 9.08 12.13 -17.07
CA ASP A 185 8.72 13.53 -17.28
C ASP A 185 9.72 14.21 -18.24
N ASP A 186 11.02 13.98 -18.07
CA ASP A 186 12.07 14.46 -18.98
C ASP A 186 11.86 13.95 -20.42
N VAL A 187 11.53 12.66 -20.59
CA VAL A 187 11.22 12.07 -21.90
C VAL A 187 10.01 12.75 -22.55
N ILE A 188 8.96 13.04 -21.77
CA ILE A 188 7.77 13.76 -22.28
C ILE A 188 8.14 15.18 -22.71
N GLN A 189 8.97 15.88 -21.93
CA GLN A 189 9.44 17.22 -22.26
C GLN A 189 10.29 17.22 -23.54
N LEU A 190 11.25 16.30 -23.65
CA LEU A 190 12.09 16.16 -24.85
C LEU A 190 11.26 15.79 -26.09
N SER A 191 10.26 14.92 -25.95
CA SER A 191 9.33 14.59 -27.02
C SER A 191 8.55 15.82 -27.50
N THR A 192 8.12 16.66 -26.56
CA THR A 192 7.43 17.93 -26.85
C THR A 192 8.36 18.91 -27.59
N GLN A 193 9.59 19.08 -27.10
CA GLN A 193 10.60 19.92 -27.75
C GLN A 193 10.93 19.42 -29.16
N ARG A 194 11.09 18.11 -29.35
CA ARG A 194 11.32 17.50 -30.67
C ARG A 194 10.16 17.83 -31.62
N ASN A 195 8.91 17.74 -31.16
CA ASN A 195 7.75 18.06 -32.00
C ASN A 195 7.72 19.54 -32.40
N GLN A 196 8.03 20.44 -31.46
CA GLN A 196 8.16 21.87 -31.75
C GLN A 196 9.25 22.13 -32.79
N LEU A 197 10.42 21.49 -32.64
CA LEU A 197 11.52 21.61 -33.58
C LEU A 197 11.15 21.05 -34.97
N SER A 198 10.42 19.94 -35.02
CA SER A 198 9.90 19.36 -36.26
C SER A 198 8.98 20.32 -37.00
N ASN A 199 8.11 21.03 -36.27
CA ASN A 199 7.23 22.04 -36.87
C ASN A 199 8.03 23.22 -37.43
N VAL A 200 9.05 23.68 -36.70
CA VAL A 200 9.95 24.75 -37.19
C VAL A 200 10.68 24.31 -38.46
N VAL A 201 11.16 23.07 -38.52
CA VAL A 201 11.80 22.52 -39.73
C VAL A 201 10.84 22.48 -40.90
N HIS A 202 9.60 22.04 -40.71
CA HIS A 202 8.58 22.07 -41.77
C HIS A 202 8.29 23.49 -42.26
N GLN A 203 8.16 24.46 -41.34
CA GLN A 203 7.97 25.87 -41.71
C GLN A 203 9.16 26.40 -42.53
N LEU A 204 10.39 26.14 -42.11
CA LEU A 204 11.58 26.56 -42.86
C LEU A 204 11.66 25.90 -44.24
N GLN A 205 11.18 24.66 -44.39
CA GLN A 205 11.09 23.98 -45.68
C GLN A 205 10.04 24.61 -46.60
N ASP A 206 8.92 25.06 -46.05
CA ASP A 206 7.89 25.80 -46.79
C ASP A 206 8.41 27.18 -47.21
N ASP A 207 9.04 27.91 -46.29
CA ASP A 207 9.64 29.22 -46.57
C ASP A 207 10.72 29.12 -47.65
N ASN A 208 11.57 28.08 -47.61
CA ASN A 208 12.62 27.90 -48.61
C ASN A 208 12.04 27.52 -49.99
N ARG A 209 10.94 26.75 -50.03
CA ARG A 209 10.19 26.49 -51.27
C ARG A 209 9.61 27.77 -51.85
N GLN A 210 9.05 28.63 -51.01
CA GLN A 210 8.50 29.92 -51.42
C GLN A 210 9.60 30.83 -51.99
N LEU A 211 10.73 30.98 -51.28
CA LEU A 211 11.87 31.77 -51.74
C LEU A 211 12.41 31.26 -53.08
N SER A 212 12.47 29.94 -53.28
CA SER A 212 12.88 29.36 -54.55
C SER A 212 11.92 29.71 -55.70
N SER A 213 10.61 29.73 -55.44
CA SER A 213 9.59 30.17 -56.40
C SER A 213 9.74 31.66 -56.73
N ASP A 214 9.92 32.49 -55.71
CA ASP A 214 10.09 33.94 -55.86
C ASP A 214 11.35 34.29 -56.66
N ASN A 215 12.46 33.58 -56.42
CA ASN A 215 13.68 33.71 -57.22
C ASN A 215 13.44 33.32 -58.68
N SER A 216 12.75 32.21 -58.95
CA SER A 216 12.40 31.82 -60.32
C SER A 216 11.57 32.88 -61.04
N ASN A 217 10.62 33.50 -60.33
CA ASN A 217 9.82 34.60 -60.88
C ASN A 217 10.65 35.86 -61.12
N LYS A 218 11.57 36.18 -60.21
CA LYS A 218 12.51 37.30 -60.39
C LYS A 218 13.39 37.12 -61.61
N ASP A 219 13.90 35.90 -61.83
CA ASP A 219 14.70 35.57 -63.02
C ASP A 219 13.89 35.72 -64.32
N LYS A 220 12.63 35.25 -64.34
CA LYS A 220 11.71 35.47 -65.47
C LYS A 220 11.49 36.96 -65.75
N ASN A 221 11.28 37.76 -64.71
CA ASN A 221 11.10 39.21 -64.83
C ASN A 221 12.37 39.90 -65.35
N LEU A 222 13.55 39.46 -64.90
CA LEU A 222 14.83 40.00 -65.36
C LEU A 222 15.05 39.68 -66.84
N ALA A 223 14.80 38.43 -67.26
CA ALA A 223 14.87 38.02 -68.66
C ALA A 223 13.88 38.81 -69.54
N GLN A 224 12.66 39.05 -69.05
CA GLN A 224 11.68 39.87 -69.75
C GLN A 224 12.16 41.32 -69.89
N LYS A 225 12.75 41.90 -68.84
CA LYS A 225 13.33 43.25 -68.87
C LYS A 225 14.45 43.37 -69.90
N GLU A 226 15.35 42.38 -69.96
CA GLU A 226 16.42 42.33 -70.95
C GLU A 226 15.87 42.26 -72.38
N ARG A 227 14.84 41.45 -72.62
CA ARG A 227 14.16 41.35 -73.91
C ARG A 227 13.51 42.68 -74.33
N THR A 228 12.84 43.36 -73.41
CA THR A 228 12.25 44.68 -73.66
C THR A 228 13.32 45.73 -74.00
N ASN A 229 14.45 45.71 -73.29
CA ASN A 229 15.57 46.62 -73.57
C ASN A 229 16.20 46.38 -74.94
N ALA A 230 16.33 45.10 -75.35
CA ALA A 230 16.79 44.73 -76.68
C ALA A 230 15.83 45.26 -77.76
N LEU A 231 14.52 45.06 -77.60
CA LEU A 231 13.49 45.55 -78.51
C LEU A 231 13.50 47.09 -78.61
N CYS A 232 13.66 47.80 -77.48
CA CYS A 232 13.81 49.26 -77.47
C CYS A 232 15.03 49.73 -78.27
N SER A 233 16.14 49.01 -78.17
CA SER A 233 17.36 49.30 -78.92
C SER A 233 17.18 49.06 -80.42
N GLU A 234 16.47 48.00 -80.79
CA GLU A 234 16.12 47.68 -82.17
C GLU A 234 15.18 48.74 -82.77
N LEU A 235 14.10 49.10 -82.08
CA LEU A 235 13.18 50.17 -82.49
C LEU A 235 13.90 51.52 -82.67
N LYS A 236 14.85 51.84 -81.80
CA LYS A 236 15.68 53.06 -81.92
C LYS A 236 16.51 53.05 -83.19
N THR A 237 17.06 51.89 -83.57
CA THR A 237 17.80 51.71 -84.83
C THR A 237 16.86 51.82 -86.03
N LYS A 238 15.70 51.16 -86.00
CA LYS A 238 14.70 51.23 -87.07
C LYS A 238 14.18 52.65 -87.28
N THR A 239 13.99 53.41 -86.20
CA THR A 239 13.59 54.83 -86.26
C THR A 239 14.63 55.69 -86.96
N LYS A 240 15.93 55.44 -86.70
CA LYS A 240 17.01 56.14 -87.43
C LYS A 240 17.01 55.81 -88.92
N GLN A 241 16.78 54.55 -89.28
CA GLN A 241 16.70 54.10 -90.67
C GLN A 241 15.53 54.75 -91.41
N LEU A 242 14.33 54.72 -90.82
CA LEU A 242 13.14 55.34 -91.42
C LEU A 242 13.31 56.86 -91.59
N LYS A 243 13.99 57.54 -90.66
CA LYS A 243 14.32 58.97 -90.81
C LYS A 243 15.26 59.24 -91.99
N ALA A 244 16.23 58.36 -92.24
CA ALA A 244 17.12 58.47 -93.39
C ALA A 244 16.34 58.28 -94.70
N GLU A 245 15.55 57.21 -94.82
CA GLU A 245 14.69 56.95 -95.99
C GLU A 245 13.72 58.11 -96.27
N ASN A 246 13.10 58.69 -95.24
CA ASN A 246 12.21 59.84 -95.42
C ASN A 246 12.96 61.09 -95.94
N THR A 247 14.24 61.22 -95.61
CA THR A 247 15.08 62.33 -96.10
C THR A 247 15.42 62.10 -97.57
N ASP A 248 15.78 60.87 -97.94
CA ASP A 248 16.09 60.48 -99.32
C ASP A 248 14.87 60.64 -100.25
N LEU A 249 13.68 60.18 -99.81
CA LEU A 249 12.43 60.36 -100.53
C LEU A 249 12.08 61.84 -100.74
N LYS A 250 12.35 62.69 -99.75
CA LYS A 250 12.12 64.13 -99.85
C LYS A 250 13.06 64.78 -100.88
N THR A 251 14.30 64.31 -100.97
CA THR A 251 15.26 64.73 -102.00
C THR A 251 14.81 64.25 -103.39
N GLU A 252 14.34 63.01 -103.52
CA GLU A 252 13.82 62.46 -104.78
C GLU A 252 12.58 63.25 -105.27
N ASN A 253 11.65 63.58 -104.37
CA ASN A 253 10.48 64.39 -104.72
C ASN A 253 10.88 65.78 -105.24
N THR A 254 11.88 66.41 -104.62
CA THR A 254 12.41 67.71 -105.05
C THR A 254 13.03 67.64 -106.46
N GLN A 255 13.66 66.53 -106.84
CA GLN A 255 14.19 66.32 -108.19
C GLN A 255 13.07 66.08 -109.22
N LYS A 256 12.03 65.32 -108.85
CA LYS A 256 10.86 65.10 -109.70
C LYS A 256 10.09 66.40 -109.96
N ASP A 257 9.93 67.27 -108.98
CA ASP A 257 9.32 68.59 -109.14
C ASP A 257 10.08 69.46 -110.16
N GLY A 258 11.42 69.41 -110.15
CA GLY A 258 12.25 70.09 -111.17
C GLY A 258 12.07 69.53 -112.59
N THR A 259 11.80 68.24 -112.72
CA THR A 259 11.55 67.56 -114.01
C THR A 259 10.17 67.93 -114.56
N ILE A 260 9.17 68.05 -113.70
CA ILE A 260 7.80 68.48 -114.06
C ILE A 260 7.81 69.93 -114.60
N SER A 261 8.60 70.84 -114.01
CA SER A 261 8.74 72.20 -114.51
C SER A 261 9.43 72.28 -115.89
N GLN A 262 10.32 71.35 -116.23
CA GLN A 262 10.92 71.26 -117.58
C GLN A 262 9.90 70.80 -118.63
N LEU A 263 9.09 69.78 -118.32
CA LEU A 263 8.06 69.26 -119.23
C LEU A 263 6.92 70.27 -119.47
N GLN A 264 6.59 71.10 -118.47
CA GLN A 264 5.62 72.20 -118.63
C GLN A 264 6.11 73.29 -119.60
N THR A 265 7.42 73.45 -119.78
CA THR A 265 8.00 74.41 -120.74
C THR A 265 7.99 73.86 -122.18
N GLU A 266 8.07 72.53 -122.34
CA GLU A 266 8.04 71.83 -123.62
C GLU A 266 6.62 71.69 -124.21
N ASN A 267 5.59 71.68 -123.34
CA ASN A 267 4.19 71.56 -123.76
C ASN A 267 3.66 72.87 -124.39
N THR A 268 4.13 74.03 -123.94
CA THR A 268 3.75 75.37 -124.45
C THR A 268 4.18 75.61 -125.91
N GLN A 269 5.10 74.80 -126.46
CA GLN A 269 5.52 74.85 -127.88
C GLN A 269 4.67 73.97 -128.82
N LYS A 270 3.82 73.07 -128.29
CA LYS A 270 2.98 72.16 -129.11
C LYS A 270 1.53 72.64 -129.27
N ASP A 271 1.14 73.70 -128.56
CA ASP A 271 -0.23 74.25 -128.59
C ASP A 271 -0.59 75.03 -129.88
N GLY A 272 0.38 75.28 -130.77
CA GLY A 272 0.16 75.96 -132.05
C GLY A 272 -0.47 75.12 -133.17
N THR A 273 -0.58 73.79 -133.01
CA THR A 273 -1.07 72.88 -134.06
C THR A 273 -2.46 72.29 -133.77
N ILE A 274 -3.03 72.55 -132.58
CA ILE A 274 -4.30 71.93 -132.15
C ILE A 274 -5.53 72.81 -132.45
N SER A 275 -5.34 74.08 -132.86
CA SER A 275 -6.47 74.99 -133.18
C SER A 275 -7.23 74.69 -134.47
N GLN A 276 -6.86 73.66 -135.25
CA GLN A 276 -7.59 73.26 -136.47
C GLN A 276 -8.47 72.01 -136.33
N LEU A 277 -8.41 71.30 -135.21
CA LEU A 277 -9.24 70.09 -134.95
C LEU A 277 -10.39 70.32 -133.94
N GLN A 278 -10.65 71.58 -133.58
CA GLN A 278 -11.65 71.96 -132.56
C GLN A 278 -13.08 72.12 -133.05
N THR A 279 -13.38 71.86 -134.33
CA THR A 279 -14.75 72.04 -134.86
C THR A 279 -15.56 70.74 -134.92
N GLU A 280 -14.97 69.58 -134.63
CA GLU A 280 -15.67 68.27 -134.71
C GLU A 280 -15.84 67.56 -133.34
N ASN A 281 -15.25 68.07 -132.25
CA ASN A 281 -15.23 67.39 -130.95
C ASN A 281 -16.36 67.79 -129.97
N THR A 282 -17.18 68.80 -130.32
CA THR A 282 -18.19 69.41 -129.43
C THR A 282 -19.32 68.47 -129.00
N GLN A 283 -19.44 67.26 -129.59
CA GLN A 283 -20.39 66.23 -129.14
C GLN A 283 -19.75 65.11 -128.30
N LYS A 284 -18.42 64.92 -128.33
CA LYS A 284 -17.71 63.94 -127.48
C LYS A 284 -17.28 64.52 -126.13
N ASP A 285 -17.04 65.84 -126.07
CA ASP A 285 -16.65 66.54 -124.83
C ASP A 285 -17.77 66.57 -123.77
N GLY A 286 -19.04 66.47 -124.18
CA GLY A 286 -20.17 66.35 -123.26
C GLY A 286 -20.17 65.03 -122.49
N THR A 287 -19.85 63.91 -123.16
CA THR A 287 -19.76 62.59 -122.52
C THR A 287 -18.49 62.45 -121.67
N ILE A 288 -17.36 63.01 -122.11
CA ILE A 288 -16.11 63.03 -121.34
C ILE A 288 -16.25 63.90 -120.07
N SER A 289 -16.90 65.07 -120.16
CA SER A 289 -17.17 65.91 -118.98
C SER A 289 -18.10 65.24 -117.98
N GLN A 290 -19.09 64.47 -118.46
CA GLN A 290 -19.97 63.66 -117.59
C GLN A 290 -19.19 62.55 -116.89
N LEU A 291 -18.35 61.80 -117.61
CA LEU A 291 -17.51 60.74 -117.04
C LEU A 291 -16.43 61.30 -116.09
N GLN A 292 -15.84 62.46 -116.35
CA GLN A 292 -14.90 63.12 -115.44
C GLN A 292 -15.57 63.63 -114.17
N THR A 293 -16.80 64.12 -114.26
CA THR A 293 -17.60 64.51 -113.10
C THR A 293 -17.96 63.28 -112.27
N GLU A 294 -18.33 62.18 -112.92
CA GLU A 294 -18.62 60.89 -112.27
C GLU A 294 -17.37 60.28 -111.61
N ASN A 295 -16.20 60.39 -112.26
CA ASN A 295 -14.93 59.92 -111.69
C ASN A 295 -14.50 60.77 -110.49
N THR A 296 -14.62 62.09 -110.58
CA THR A 296 -14.36 63.00 -109.45
C THR A 296 -15.30 62.72 -108.26
N GLN A 297 -16.57 62.39 -108.52
CA GLN A 297 -17.51 61.97 -107.48
C GLN A 297 -17.13 60.61 -106.86
N LYS A 298 -16.70 59.65 -107.67
CA LYS A 298 -16.20 58.34 -107.20
C LYS A 298 -14.92 58.49 -106.37
N ASP A 299 -13.98 59.34 -106.78
CA ASP A 299 -12.75 59.64 -106.03
C ASP A 299 -13.04 60.34 -104.69
N GLY A 300 -14.04 61.22 -104.66
CA GLY A 300 -14.56 61.83 -103.43
C GLY A 300 -15.18 60.80 -102.48
N THR A 301 -15.93 59.84 -103.03
CA THR A 301 -16.55 58.74 -102.26
C THR A 301 -15.47 57.78 -101.72
N ILE A 302 -14.46 57.45 -102.53
CA ILE A 302 -13.31 56.63 -102.12
C ILE A 302 -12.54 57.32 -100.98
N SER A 303 -12.28 58.62 -101.08
CA SER A 303 -11.60 59.39 -100.03
C SER A 303 -12.41 59.43 -98.73
N GLN A 304 -13.74 59.56 -98.82
CA GLN A 304 -14.63 59.48 -97.66
C GLN A 304 -14.59 58.09 -97.01
N LEU A 305 -14.70 57.02 -97.80
CA LEU A 305 -14.64 55.64 -97.30
C LEU A 305 -13.28 55.33 -96.66
N GLN A 306 -12.17 55.82 -97.23
CA GLN A 306 -10.83 55.67 -96.63
C GLN A 306 -10.72 56.39 -95.29
N THR A 307 -11.29 57.59 -95.18
CA THR A 307 -11.33 58.35 -93.91
C THR A 307 -12.17 57.61 -92.87
N GLU A 308 -13.33 57.07 -93.26
CA GLU A 308 -14.20 56.29 -92.39
C GLU A 308 -13.54 54.99 -91.92
N ASN A 309 -12.80 54.29 -92.81
CA ASN A 309 -12.04 53.10 -92.45
C ASN A 309 -10.92 53.43 -91.44
N THR A 310 -10.20 54.53 -91.66
CA THR A 310 -9.14 54.98 -90.74
C THR A 310 -9.69 55.30 -89.35
N GLN A 311 -10.89 55.92 -89.28
CA GLN A 311 -11.57 56.15 -88.01
C GLN A 311 -11.98 54.84 -87.32
N LYS A 312 -12.56 53.88 -88.06
CA LYS A 312 -12.93 52.56 -87.53
C LYS A 312 -11.72 51.80 -87.01
N ASP A 313 -10.59 51.83 -87.71
CA ASP A 313 -9.34 51.21 -87.26
C ASP A 313 -8.80 51.83 -85.96
N GLY A 314 -8.94 53.16 -85.82
CA GLY A 314 -8.65 53.87 -84.58
C GLY A 314 -9.52 53.42 -83.42
N THR A 315 -10.84 53.30 -83.64
CA THR A 315 -11.79 52.79 -82.63
C THR A 315 -11.49 51.33 -82.25
N ILE A 316 -11.17 50.47 -83.22
CA ILE A 316 -10.80 49.07 -82.96
C ILE A 316 -9.54 49.00 -82.08
N SER A 317 -8.52 49.79 -82.39
CA SER A 317 -7.28 49.82 -81.59
C SER A 317 -7.54 50.29 -80.15
N GLN A 318 -8.44 51.24 -79.97
CA GLN A 318 -8.81 51.77 -78.66
C GLN A 318 -9.57 50.72 -77.83
N LEU A 319 -10.55 50.03 -78.44
CA LEU A 319 -11.27 48.92 -77.81
C LEU A 319 -10.36 47.74 -77.47
N GLN A 320 -9.38 47.40 -78.33
CA GLN A 320 -8.40 46.36 -78.03
C GLN A 320 -7.53 46.71 -76.82
N THR A 321 -7.15 47.99 -76.68
CA THR A 321 -6.39 48.47 -75.53
C THR A 321 -7.22 48.37 -74.25
N GLU A 322 -8.47 48.83 -74.29
CA GLU A 322 -9.40 48.78 -73.16
C GLU A 322 -9.69 47.34 -72.72
N ASN A 323 -9.88 46.42 -73.67
CA ASN A 323 -10.08 45.00 -73.40
C ASN A 323 -8.84 44.37 -72.72
N THR A 324 -7.64 44.73 -73.16
CA THR A 324 -6.38 44.27 -72.55
C THR A 324 -6.24 44.78 -71.11
N GLN A 325 -6.67 46.01 -70.85
CA GLN A 325 -6.67 46.60 -69.51
C GLN A 325 -7.66 45.89 -68.58
N LEU A 326 -8.89 45.64 -69.03
CA LEU A 326 -9.89 44.87 -68.28
C LEU A 326 -9.42 43.44 -67.98
N GLN A 327 -8.73 42.79 -68.93
CA GLN A 327 -8.19 41.45 -68.73
C GLN A 327 -7.08 41.43 -67.67
N THR A 328 -6.25 42.47 -67.62
CA THR A 328 -5.25 42.67 -66.58
C THR A 328 -5.91 42.86 -65.21
N GLU A 329 -6.96 43.68 -65.15
CA GLU A 329 -7.71 43.94 -63.91
C GLU A 329 -8.40 42.68 -63.37
N ASN A 330 -9.01 41.87 -64.24
CA ASN A 330 -9.58 40.58 -63.86
C ASN A 330 -8.51 39.62 -63.31
N THR A 331 -7.34 39.55 -63.95
CA THR A 331 -6.23 38.72 -63.46
C THR A 331 -5.78 39.15 -62.06
N GLN A 332 -5.74 40.46 -61.77
CA GLN A 332 -5.43 40.97 -60.42
C GLN A 332 -6.52 40.61 -59.40
N LYS A 333 -7.80 40.70 -59.78
CA LYS A 333 -8.92 40.28 -58.93
C LYS A 333 -8.87 38.80 -58.61
N ASP A 334 -8.57 37.94 -59.60
CA ASP A 334 -8.41 36.49 -59.41
C ASP A 334 -7.25 36.17 -58.46
N GLY A 335 -6.13 36.90 -58.57
CA GLY A 335 -5.02 36.81 -57.62
C GLY A 335 -5.44 37.17 -56.19
N THR A 336 -6.23 38.23 -56.03
CA THR A 336 -6.74 38.67 -54.72
C THR A 336 -7.71 37.65 -54.13
N ILE A 337 -8.62 37.08 -54.95
CA ILE A 337 -9.55 36.02 -54.54
C ILE A 337 -8.77 34.79 -54.04
N SER A 338 -7.73 34.36 -54.77
CA SER A 338 -6.90 33.22 -54.39
C SER A 338 -6.18 33.45 -53.06
N GLN A 339 -5.70 34.68 -52.82
CA GLN A 339 -5.07 35.07 -51.57
C GLN A 339 -6.06 35.01 -50.40
N LEU A 340 -7.27 35.57 -50.57
CA LEU A 340 -8.33 35.54 -49.56
C LEU A 340 -8.80 34.11 -49.25
N GLN A 341 -8.90 33.24 -50.27
CA GLN A 341 -9.23 31.82 -50.08
C GLN A 341 -8.18 31.08 -49.24
N THR A 342 -6.89 31.38 -49.48
CA THR A 342 -5.78 30.83 -48.70
C THR A 342 -5.87 31.30 -47.25
N GLU A 343 -6.10 32.60 -47.03
CA GLU A 343 -6.25 33.18 -45.69
C GLU A 343 -7.45 32.60 -44.93
N ASN A 344 -8.59 32.40 -45.60
CA ASN A 344 -9.75 31.73 -45.00
C ASN A 344 -9.43 30.28 -44.61
N THR A 345 -8.74 29.54 -45.47
CA THR A 345 -8.35 28.15 -45.16
C THR A 345 -7.44 28.08 -43.92
N GLN A 346 -6.51 29.03 -43.77
CA GLN A 346 -5.67 29.13 -42.57
C GLN A 346 -6.48 29.47 -41.32
N LYS A 347 -7.46 30.39 -41.43
CA LYS A 347 -8.37 30.74 -40.33
C LYS A 347 -9.23 29.54 -39.92
N ASP A 348 -9.75 28.77 -40.87
CA ASP A 348 -10.53 27.55 -40.60
C ASP A 348 -9.70 26.48 -39.87
N GLY A 349 -8.43 26.32 -40.27
CA GLY A 349 -7.48 25.46 -39.55
C GLY A 349 -7.24 25.92 -38.11
N THR A 350 -7.07 27.23 -37.91
CA THR A 350 -6.91 27.83 -36.57
C THR A 350 -8.16 27.62 -35.71
N ILE A 351 -9.35 27.82 -36.26
CA ILE A 351 -10.63 27.59 -35.58
C ILE A 351 -10.75 26.12 -35.15
N SER A 352 -10.39 25.18 -36.03
CA SER A 352 -10.43 23.74 -35.74
C SER A 352 -9.47 23.34 -34.61
N GLN A 353 -8.27 23.94 -34.59
CA GLN A 353 -7.31 23.73 -33.50
C GLN A 353 -7.85 24.27 -32.17
N LEU A 354 -8.38 25.50 -32.16
CA LEU A 354 -8.97 26.10 -30.96
C LEU A 354 -10.17 25.29 -30.42
N GLN A 355 -10.99 24.74 -31.30
CA GLN A 355 -12.10 23.85 -30.91
C GLN A 355 -11.60 22.56 -30.25
N THR A 356 -10.50 21.99 -30.77
CA THR A 356 -9.86 20.80 -30.20
C THR A 356 -9.31 21.11 -28.81
N ASP A 357 -8.55 22.20 -28.67
CA ASP A 357 -7.98 22.64 -27.40
C ASP A 357 -9.06 22.91 -26.36
N ASN A 358 -10.15 23.59 -26.76
CA ASN A 358 -11.29 23.86 -25.89
C ASN A 358 -11.96 22.56 -25.41
N THR A 359 -12.10 21.56 -26.29
CA THR A 359 -12.67 20.24 -25.92
C THR A 359 -11.78 19.50 -24.91
N GLN A 360 -10.46 19.58 -25.07
CA GLN A 360 -9.51 19.04 -24.10
C GLN A 360 -9.60 19.74 -22.75
N GLN A 361 -9.67 21.08 -22.74
CA GLN A 361 -9.83 21.86 -21.51
C GLN A 361 -11.15 21.53 -20.78
N VAL A 362 -12.26 21.44 -21.51
CA VAL A 362 -13.56 21.03 -20.94
C VAL A 362 -13.48 19.65 -20.28
N SER A 363 -12.78 18.70 -20.92
CA SER A 363 -12.57 17.36 -20.36
C SER A 363 -11.74 17.41 -19.08
N LYS A 364 -10.66 18.21 -19.06
CA LYS A 364 -9.83 18.44 -17.87
C LYS A 364 -10.61 19.06 -16.72
N ILE A 365 -11.44 20.07 -17.00
CA ILE A 365 -12.34 20.70 -16.02
C ILE A 365 -13.32 19.67 -15.44
N LYS A 366 -13.90 18.81 -16.27
CA LYS A 366 -14.81 17.76 -15.82
C LYS A 366 -14.13 16.78 -14.86
N ASN A 367 -12.90 16.38 -15.16
CA ASN A 367 -12.11 15.49 -14.29
C ASN A 367 -11.80 16.18 -12.95
N LEU A 368 -11.28 17.41 -12.98
CA LEU A 368 -11.00 18.20 -11.76
C LEU A 368 -12.25 18.41 -10.90
N ASN A 369 -13.41 18.64 -11.51
CA ASN A 369 -14.67 18.76 -10.79
C ASN A 369 -15.08 17.44 -10.10
N SER A 370 -14.84 16.30 -10.74
CA SER A 370 -15.11 14.99 -10.14
C SER A 370 -14.18 14.70 -8.96
N GLU A 371 -12.90 15.04 -9.08
CA GLU A 371 -11.91 14.91 -8.02
C GLU A 371 -12.23 15.82 -6.83
N THR A 372 -12.57 17.08 -7.09
CA THR A 372 -13.02 18.04 -6.07
C THR A 372 -14.24 17.52 -5.31
N LYS A 373 -15.19 16.89 -6.01
CA LYS A 373 -16.39 16.30 -5.38
C LYS A 373 -16.02 15.12 -4.47
N ASN A 374 -15.05 14.30 -4.85
CA ASN A 374 -14.58 13.19 -4.04
C ASN A 374 -13.83 13.70 -2.81
N LEU A 375 -12.89 14.63 -2.98
CA LEU A 375 -12.17 15.26 -1.87
C LEU A 375 -13.13 15.91 -0.87
N LYS A 376 -14.20 16.56 -1.34
CA LYS A 376 -15.22 17.13 -0.45
C LYS A 376 -15.96 16.07 0.37
N LYS A 377 -16.24 14.90 -0.19
CA LYS A 377 -16.83 13.77 0.54
C LYS A 377 -15.86 13.22 1.58
N ASP A 378 -14.60 13.02 1.20
CA ASP A 378 -13.57 12.49 2.10
C ASP A 378 -13.35 13.44 3.28
N ASN A 379 -13.35 14.75 3.02
CA ASN A 379 -13.21 15.77 4.05
C ASN A 379 -14.39 15.75 5.05
N ILE A 380 -15.64 15.57 4.57
CA ILE A 380 -16.81 15.38 5.43
C ILE A 380 -16.67 14.13 6.30
N LEU A 381 -16.25 13.01 5.72
CA LEU A 381 -16.04 11.76 6.45
C LEU A 381 -14.94 11.91 7.50
N LEU A 382 -13.87 12.66 7.19
CA LEU A 382 -12.79 12.94 8.12
C LEU A 382 -13.29 13.74 9.34
N TYR A 383 -14.13 14.75 9.11
CA TYR A 383 -14.75 15.52 10.20
C TYR A 383 -15.65 14.67 11.08
N GLN A 384 -16.43 13.76 10.50
CA GLN A 384 -17.27 12.83 11.26
C GLN A 384 -16.42 11.91 12.14
N LYS A 385 -15.37 11.29 11.57
CA LYS A 385 -14.44 10.44 12.33
C LYS A 385 -13.74 11.20 13.45
N LEU A 386 -13.41 12.48 13.22
CA LEU A 386 -12.80 13.33 14.24
C LEU A 386 -13.76 13.53 15.41
N GLN A 387 -15.03 13.84 15.15
CA GLN A 387 -16.05 13.98 16.19
C GLN A 387 -16.23 12.68 16.99
N GLU A 388 -16.36 11.54 16.31
CA GLU A 388 -16.46 10.23 16.97
C GLU A 388 -15.26 9.94 17.87
N THR A 389 -14.04 10.24 17.39
CA THR A 389 -12.81 10.04 18.17
C THR A 389 -12.78 10.95 19.39
N THR A 390 -13.20 12.20 19.26
CA THR A 390 -13.31 13.14 20.39
C THR A 390 -14.29 12.62 21.45
N GLU A 391 -15.47 12.14 21.05
CA GLU A 391 -16.46 11.58 21.97
C GLU A 391 -15.93 10.35 22.73
N ILE A 392 -15.20 9.46 22.03
CA ILE A 392 -14.56 8.30 22.64
C ILE A 392 -13.51 8.74 23.68
N CYS A 393 -12.66 9.71 23.34
CA CYS A 393 -11.66 10.25 24.28
C CYS A 393 -12.33 10.82 25.53
N GLU A 394 -13.38 11.63 25.38
CA GLU A 394 -14.11 12.17 26.54
C GLU A 394 -14.75 11.06 27.39
N GLN A 395 -15.28 10.01 26.76
CA GLN A 395 -15.83 8.86 27.47
C GLN A 395 -14.74 8.12 28.26
N LYS A 396 -13.56 7.93 27.67
CA LYS A 396 -12.41 7.31 28.34
C LYS A 396 -11.92 8.16 29.51
N ASP A 397 -11.84 9.47 29.36
CA ASP A 397 -11.49 10.38 30.44
C ASP A 397 -12.51 10.33 31.59
N ARG A 398 -13.81 10.23 31.26
CA ARG A 398 -14.87 10.00 32.25
C ARG A 398 -14.66 8.67 33.00
N GLN A 399 -14.36 7.59 32.30
CA GLN A 399 -14.07 6.28 32.93
C GLN A 399 -12.85 6.37 33.85
N LEU A 400 -11.78 7.03 33.40
CA LEU A 400 -10.55 7.18 34.18
C LEU A 400 -10.79 7.97 35.47
N ARG A 401 -11.60 9.04 35.40
CA ARG A 401 -12.01 9.82 36.58
C ARG A 401 -12.78 8.98 37.60
N ILE A 402 -13.72 8.15 37.14
CA ILE A 402 -14.49 7.25 38.01
C ILE A 402 -13.57 6.22 38.68
N GLN A 403 -12.68 5.60 37.90
CA GLN A 403 -11.71 4.64 38.44
C GLN A 403 -10.81 5.29 39.49
N LYS A 404 -10.36 6.53 39.25
CA LYS A 404 -9.54 7.27 40.21
C LYS A 404 -10.28 7.51 41.52
N ILE A 405 -11.53 7.97 41.48
CA ILE A 405 -12.37 8.12 42.69
C ILE A 405 -12.49 6.79 43.44
N LYS A 406 -12.65 5.66 42.71
CA LYS A 406 -12.75 4.35 43.35
C LYS A 406 -11.45 3.92 44.03
N VAL A 407 -10.30 4.22 43.42
CA VAL A 407 -8.99 4.00 44.04
C VAL A 407 -8.85 4.82 45.31
N ASP A 408 -9.19 6.11 45.27
CA ASP A 408 -9.13 7.00 46.44
C ASP A 408 -10.02 6.48 47.59
N GLU A 409 -11.22 5.98 47.26
CA GLU A 409 -12.15 5.39 48.23
C GLU A 409 -11.59 4.09 48.85
N LEU A 410 -11.00 3.21 48.04
CA LEU A 410 -10.38 1.98 48.54
C LEU A 410 -9.17 2.28 49.43
N GLN A 411 -8.36 3.29 49.07
CA GLN A 411 -7.24 3.74 49.90
C GLN A 411 -7.71 4.26 51.25
N TYR A 412 -8.81 5.03 51.28
CA TYR A 412 -9.42 5.47 52.53
C TYR A 412 -9.87 4.30 53.41
N GLN A 413 -10.57 3.32 52.82
CA GLN A 413 -11.01 2.11 53.53
C GLN A 413 -9.84 1.28 54.07
N MET A 414 -8.75 1.17 53.31
CA MET A 414 -7.52 0.50 53.77
C MET A 414 -6.90 1.22 54.97
N SER A 415 -6.85 2.55 54.95
CA SER A 415 -6.35 3.34 56.08
C SER A 415 -7.20 3.12 57.34
N GLU A 416 -8.52 3.19 57.22
CA GLU A 416 -9.44 2.97 58.34
C GLU A 416 -9.33 1.55 58.92
N THR A 417 -9.14 0.56 58.04
CA THR A 417 -8.90 -0.83 58.45
C THR A 417 -7.56 -0.97 59.16
N GLY A 418 -6.51 -0.31 58.67
CA GLY A 418 -5.20 -0.24 59.33
C GLY A 418 -5.30 0.34 60.73
N ASP A 419 -6.00 1.47 60.91
CA ASP A 419 -6.22 2.07 62.23
C ASP A 419 -6.98 1.13 63.17
N ARG A 420 -7.95 0.37 62.63
CA ARG A 420 -8.71 -0.61 63.42
C ARG A 420 -7.85 -1.81 63.84
N ILE A 421 -6.95 -2.28 62.99
CA ILE A 421 -5.98 -3.32 63.34
C ILE A 421 -5.07 -2.81 64.47
N ALA A 422 -4.50 -1.62 64.34
CA ALA A 422 -3.63 -1.04 65.37
C ALA A 422 -4.35 -0.90 66.74
N ARG A 423 -5.63 -0.52 66.74
CA ARG A 423 -6.46 -0.51 67.96
C ARG A 423 -6.64 -1.89 68.57
N LEU A 424 -6.88 -2.91 67.75
CA LEU A 424 -7.04 -4.30 68.22
C LEU A 424 -5.73 -4.88 68.75
N GLU A 425 -4.61 -4.60 68.09
CA GLU A 425 -3.27 -4.96 68.57
C GLU A 425 -3.00 -4.36 69.94
N LYS A 426 -3.36 -3.09 70.15
CA LYS A 426 -3.21 -2.45 71.46
C LYS A 426 -4.07 -3.11 72.54
N VAL A 427 -5.33 -3.44 72.25
CA VAL A 427 -6.20 -4.17 73.18
C VAL A 427 -5.63 -5.55 73.50
N ASN A 428 -5.08 -6.25 72.52
CA ASN A 428 -4.44 -7.55 72.74
C ASN A 428 -3.20 -7.43 73.63
N GLU A 429 -2.36 -6.41 73.40
CA GLU A 429 -1.20 -6.11 74.25
C GLU A 429 -1.63 -5.86 75.71
N ASP A 430 -2.62 -4.97 75.91
CA ASP A 430 -3.15 -4.66 77.24
C ASP A 430 -3.76 -5.91 77.93
N LYS A 431 -4.39 -6.81 77.16
CA LYS A 431 -4.92 -8.08 77.68
C LYS A 431 -3.82 -9.07 78.02
N CYS A 432 -2.75 -9.15 77.24
CA CYS A 432 -1.58 -9.96 77.56
C CYS A 432 -0.92 -9.47 78.87
N ASP A 433 -0.78 -8.15 79.04
CA ASP A 433 -0.27 -7.56 80.28
C ASP A 433 -1.14 -7.92 81.49
N GLU A 434 -2.47 -7.87 81.33
CA GLU A 434 -3.40 -8.25 82.39
C GLU A 434 -3.32 -9.74 82.73
N ILE A 435 -3.23 -10.62 81.72
CA ILE A 435 -3.02 -12.05 81.93
C ILE A 435 -1.71 -12.29 82.69
N ASN A 436 -0.63 -11.62 82.31
CA ASN A 436 0.66 -11.74 82.99
C ASN A 436 0.57 -11.30 84.47
N ARG A 437 -0.16 -10.22 84.78
CA ARG A 437 -0.41 -9.82 86.18
C ARG A 437 -1.19 -10.87 86.96
N LEU A 438 -2.23 -11.44 86.36
CA LEU A 438 -3.02 -12.49 86.99
C LEU A 438 -2.20 -13.76 87.25
N ILE A 439 -1.30 -14.13 86.33
CA ILE A 439 -0.34 -15.22 86.52
C ILE A 439 0.55 -14.94 87.73
N CYS A 440 1.18 -13.76 87.81
CA CYS A 440 2.01 -13.39 88.97
C CYS A 440 1.23 -13.48 90.30
N ASN A 441 0.00 -12.97 90.33
CA ASN A 441 -0.84 -13.04 91.54
C ASN A 441 -1.19 -14.50 91.92
N ASN A 442 -1.49 -15.34 90.93
CA ASN A 442 -1.73 -16.77 91.17
C ASN A 442 -0.47 -17.49 91.67
N ASP A 443 0.71 -17.15 91.15
CA ASP A 443 1.99 -17.70 91.62
C ASP A 443 2.30 -17.28 93.06
N GLU A 444 2.01 -16.02 93.42
CA GLU A 444 2.09 -15.52 94.81
C GLU A 444 1.12 -16.26 95.73
N GLN A 445 -0.13 -16.47 95.31
CA GLN A 445 -1.11 -17.24 96.08
C GLN A 445 -0.68 -18.70 96.22
N ALA A 446 -0.17 -19.33 95.16
CA ALA A 446 0.35 -20.68 95.21
C ALA A 446 1.53 -20.78 96.17
N GLN A 447 2.41 -19.77 96.22
CA GLN A 447 3.49 -19.69 97.20
C GLN A 447 2.95 -19.58 98.63
N HIS A 448 1.95 -18.71 98.87
CA HIS A 448 1.32 -18.59 100.18
C HIS A 448 0.70 -19.91 100.66
N ILE A 449 0.02 -20.64 99.76
CA ILE A 449 -0.53 -21.98 100.06
C ILE A 449 0.59 -22.97 100.39
N ARG A 450 1.71 -22.95 99.66
CA ARG A 450 2.89 -23.79 99.99
C ARG A 450 3.41 -23.50 101.39
N ASP A 451 3.55 -22.23 101.76
CA ASP A 451 4.03 -21.82 103.09
C ASP A 451 3.05 -22.24 104.21
N GLN A 452 1.75 -22.11 103.97
CA GLN A 452 0.71 -22.60 104.88
C GLN A 452 0.75 -24.12 105.04
N ASN A 453 0.91 -24.88 103.95
CA ASN A 453 1.03 -26.33 104.00
C ASN A 453 2.29 -26.77 104.78
N ASN A 454 3.44 -26.12 104.56
CA ASN A 454 4.65 -26.36 105.36
C ASN A 454 4.41 -26.10 106.85
N THR A 455 3.65 -25.05 107.18
CA THR A 455 3.26 -24.74 108.56
C THR A 455 2.35 -25.82 109.16
N ILE A 456 1.36 -26.29 108.39
CA ILE A 456 0.47 -27.38 108.80
C ILE A 456 1.26 -28.67 109.04
N ASP A 457 2.21 -29.01 108.16
CA ASP A 457 3.03 -30.21 108.32
C ASP A 457 3.94 -30.12 109.56
N ASN A 458 4.52 -28.95 109.84
CA ASN A 458 5.24 -28.71 111.10
C ASN A 458 4.33 -28.88 112.33
N LEU A 459 3.09 -28.35 112.29
CA LEU A 459 2.11 -28.53 113.37
C LEU A 459 1.69 -30.01 113.53
N ARG A 460 1.53 -30.75 112.43
CA ARG A 460 1.27 -32.20 112.45
C ARG A 460 2.42 -32.97 113.10
N HIS A 461 3.67 -32.64 112.77
CA HIS A 461 4.83 -33.27 113.40
C HIS A 461 4.85 -32.99 114.92
N ARG A 462 4.62 -31.75 115.34
CA ARG A 462 4.50 -31.39 116.76
C ARG A 462 3.35 -32.10 117.46
N LEU A 463 2.21 -32.28 116.79
CA LEU A 463 1.07 -33.04 117.33
C LEU A 463 1.44 -34.52 117.50
N GLN A 464 2.11 -35.14 116.52
CA GLN A 464 2.60 -36.52 116.63
C GLN A 464 3.60 -36.69 117.79
N GLU A 465 4.51 -35.73 117.98
CA GLU A 465 5.40 -35.70 119.15
C GLU A 465 4.59 -35.64 120.44
N GLN A 466 3.59 -34.76 120.51
CA GLN A 466 2.73 -34.64 121.68
C GLN A 466 1.91 -35.92 121.95
N GLU A 467 1.42 -36.58 120.90
CA GLU A 467 0.76 -37.88 121.01
C GLU A 467 1.72 -38.98 121.48
N SER A 468 3.00 -38.93 121.08
CA SER A 468 4.05 -39.82 121.61
C SER A 468 4.28 -39.58 123.10
N ILE A 469 4.46 -38.32 123.50
CA ILE A 469 4.63 -37.94 124.92
C ILE A 469 3.44 -38.40 125.74
N ASN A 470 2.21 -38.20 125.25
CA ASN A 470 1.01 -38.65 125.92
C ASN A 470 0.98 -40.18 126.05
N ARG A 471 1.34 -40.95 125.00
CA ARG A 471 1.45 -42.42 125.08
C ARG A 471 2.47 -42.87 126.12
N ASP A 472 3.62 -42.21 126.19
CA ASP A 472 4.65 -42.50 127.20
C ASP A 472 4.14 -42.19 128.61
N LEU A 473 3.48 -41.05 128.82
CA LEU A 473 2.86 -40.70 130.10
C LEU A 473 1.76 -41.68 130.48
N TYR A 474 0.90 -42.09 129.53
CA TYR A 474 -0.12 -43.11 129.78
C TYR A 474 0.49 -44.47 130.14
N SER A 475 1.61 -44.85 129.50
CA SER A 475 2.36 -46.07 129.86
C SER A 475 2.98 -45.96 131.26
N GLN A 476 3.60 -44.82 131.60
CA GLN A 476 4.15 -44.57 132.94
C GLN A 476 3.06 -44.60 134.02
N ILE A 477 1.87 -44.05 133.74
CA ILE A 477 0.71 -44.13 134.64
C ILE A 477 0.23 -45.58 134.78
N ALA A 478 0.23 -46.36 133.69
CA ALA A 478 -0.12 -47.77 133.74
C ALA A 478 0.89 -48.59 134.56
N GLU A 479 2.19 -48.32 134.41
CA GLU A 479 3.27 -48.92 135.22
C GLU A 479 3.14 -48.52 136.70
N LEU A 480 2.89 -47.26 136.99
CA LEU A 480 2.63 -46.78 138.35
C LEU A 480 1.39 -47.46 138.95
N ARG A 481 0.32 -47.67 138.18
CA ARG A 481 -0.85 -48.46 138.61
C ARG A 481 -0.47 -49.90 138.93
N GLN A 482 0.37 -50.54 138.12
CA GLN A 482 0.85 -51.91 138.37
C GLN A 482 1.74 -51.98 139.63
N LEU A 483 2.60 -50.99 139.85
CA LEU A 483 3.44 -50.85 141.05
C LEU A 483 2.60 -50.65 142.32
N VAL A 484 1.57 -49.80 142.27
CA VAL A 484 0.64 -49.60 143.39
C VAL A 484 -0.16 -50.87 143.67
N LEU A 485 -0.61 -51.59 142.64
CA LEU A 485 -1.28 -52.88 142.81
C LEU A 485 -0.35 -53.94 143.41
N ALA A 486 0.93 -53.97 143.02
CA ALA A 486 1.93 -54.84 143.61
C ALA A 486 2.25 -54.50 145.08
N GLN A 487 2.24 -53.22 145.45
CA GLN A 487 2.40 -52.79 146.86
C GLN A 487 1.17 -53.12 147.72
N ILE A 488 -0.04 -53.12 147.14
CA ILE A 488 -1.24 -53.58 147.85
C ILE A 488 -1.19 -55.11 148.03
N GLY A 489 -0.73 -55.86 147.03
CA GLY A 489 -0.56 -57.32 147.14
C GLY A 489 0.51 -57.77 148.14
N ALA A 490 1.57 -56.98 148.34
CA ALA A 490 2.62 -57.27 149.32
C ALA A 490 2.23 -56.92 150.78
N ALA A 491 1.04 -56.35 151.01
CA ALA A 491 0.50 -56.07 152.34
C ALA A 491 -0.48 -57.15 152.84
N GLU A 492 -0.71 -58.22 152.07
CA GLU A 492 -1.62 -59.34 152.39
C GLU A 492 -0.93 -60.70 152.64
N GLU A 493 0.41 -60.75 152.70
CA GLU A 493 1.21 -61.85 153.29
C GLU A 493 2.00 -61.36 154.50
#